data_AF-A0A7X7AY33-F1
#
_entry.id   AF-A0A7X7AY33-F1
#
_cell.length_a   1.000
_cell.length_b   1.000
_cell.length_c   1.000
_cell.angle_alpha   90.00
_cell.angle_beta   90.00
_cell.angle_gamma   90.00
#
_symmetry.space_group_name_H-M   'P 1'
#
loop_
_entity.id
_entity.type
_entity.pdbx_description
1 polymer ?
#
loop_
_entity_poly.entity_id
_entity_poly.type
_entity_poly.pdbx_seq_one_letter_code
_entity_poly.pdbx_strand_id
1 'polypeptide(L)'
;MLAFVNTEVPKAASLVAKIDALVKQYPKLRAFVVFQSGDDQKEAIQRLATKGKLQVPLVIPKELQKTVDLFKLNPKARNTFLVYTGKKVHFNAVDVTPQNFSKVAAAARAVANTD
;
A
#
# COMPACT_ATOMS: atom_id res chain seq x y z
N MET A 1 1.86 -6.19 -5.05
CA MET A 1 0.99 -5.76 -3.94
C MET A 1 0.65 -4.29 -4.10
N LEU A 2 -0.59 -3.90 -3.80
CA LEU A 2 -1.06 -2.51 -3.77
C LEU A 2 -1.64 -2.22 -2.39
N ALA A 3 -1.30 -1.07 -1.83
CA ALA A 3 -1.88 -0.56 -0.60
C ALA A 3 -2.51 0.80 -0.86
N PHE A 4 -3.83 0.88 -0.82
CA PHE A 4 -4.57 2.13 -0.95
C PHE A 4 -4.81 2.72 0.42
N VAL A 5 -4.40 3.96 0.64
CA VAL A 5 -4.44 4.64 1.93
C VAL A 5 -5.40 5.83 1.82
N ASN A 6 -6.40 5.86 2.69
CA ASN A 6 -7.39 6.94 2.79
C ASN A 6 -7.29 7.68 4.14
N THR A 7 -6.14 7.60 4.79
CA THR A 7 -5.84 8.29 6.04
C THR A 7 -4.66 9.23 5.86
N GLU A 8 -4.52 10.15 6.80
CA GLU A 8 -3.38 11.07 6.85
C GLU A 8 -2.02 10.35 6.91
N VAL A 9 -1.01 10.94 6.26
CA VAL A 9 0.36 10.42 6.17
C VAL A 9 0.94 9.99 7.54
N PRO A 10 0.83 10.77 8.64
CA PRO A 10 1.37 10.36 9.93
C PRO A 10 0.76 9.06 10.46
N LYS A 11 -0.54 8.85 10.24
CA LYS A 11 -1.27 7.63 10.65
C LYS A 11 -0.86 6.43 9.78
N ALA A 12 -0.48 6.67 8.53
CA ALA A 12 -0.07 5.63 7.59
C ALA A 12 1.44 5.29 7.68
N ALA A 13 2.28 6.18 8.23
CA ALA A 13 3.74 6.06 8.21
C ALA A 13 4.26 4.70 8.74
N SER A 14 3.71 4.22 9.87
CA SER A 14 4.10 2.91 10.43
C SER A 14 3.72 1.74 9.53
N LEU A 15 2.60 1.80 8.81
CA LEU A 15 2.22 0.78 7.84
C LEU A 15 3.12 0.83 6.60
N VAL A 16 3.41 2.02 6.09
CA VAL A 16 4.33 2.21 4.97
C VAL A 16 5.71 1.65 5.28
N ALA A 17 6.24 1.90 6.48
CA ALA A 17 7.52 1.34 6.92
C ALA A 17 7.49 -0.21 6.97
N LYS A 18 6.39 -0.82 7.38
CA LYS A 18 6.23 -2.28 7.37
C LYS A 18 6.18 -2.86 5.96
N ILE A 19 5.51 -2.17 5.03
CA ILE A 19 5.50 -2.55 3.61
C ILE A 19 6.91 -2.46 3.02
N ASP A 20 7.61 -1.37 3.29
CA ASP A 20 8.97 -1.14 2.81
C ASP A 20 9.95 -2.20 3.32
N ALA A 21 9.89 -2.52 4.61
CA ALA A 21 10.68 -3.59 5.20
C ALA A 21 10.39 -4.95 4.53
N LEU A 22 9.13 -5.21 4.19
CA LEU A 22 8.75 -6.44 3.49
C LEU A 22 9.30 -6.49 2.07
N VAL A 23 9.23 -5.39 1.31
CA VAL A 23 9.82 -5.30 -0.04
C VAL A 23 11.34 -5.48 0.01
N LYS A 24 12.00 -4.86 0.99
CA LYS A 24 13.45 -5.02 1.21
C LYS A 24 13.84 -6.47 1.54
N GLN A 25 13.00 -7.18 2.28
CA GLN A 25 13.22 -8.58 2.63
C GLN A 25 12.99 -9.53 1.44
N TYR A 26 12.09 -9.17 0.52
CA TYR A 26 11.68 -9.99 -0.62
C TYR A 26 11.86 -9.21 -1.93
N PRO A 27 13.04 -9.20 -2.56
CA PRO A 27 13.34 -8.32 -3.70
C PRO A 27 12.48 -8.59 -4.95
N LYS A 28 11.90 -9.79 -5.07
CA LYS A 28 10.92 -10.13 -6.12
C LYS A 28 9.53 -9.53 -5.86
N LEU A 29 9.22 -9.17 -4.61
CA LEU A 29 7.95 -8.58 -4.23
C LEU A 29 7.89 -7.11 -4.64
N ARG A 30 7.07 -6.80 -5.64
CA ARG A 30 6.74 -5.41 -5.99
C ARG A 30 5.57 -4.92 -5.14
N ALA A 31 5.72 -3.78 -4.47
CA ALA A 31 4.63 -3.11 -3.78
C ALA A 31 4.52 -1.64 -4.19
N PHE A 32 3.32 -1.08 -4.13
CA PHE A 32 3.05 0.35 -4.31
C PHE A 32 2.08 0.81 -3.24
N VAL A 33 2.30 2.01 -2.70
CA VAL A 33 1.36 2.65 -1.78
C VAL A 33 0.69 3.81 -2.50
N VAL A 34 -0.63 3.79 -2.59
CA VAL A 34 -1.43 4.81 -3.26
C VAL A 34 -2.16 5.63 -2.20
N PHE A 35 -1.85 6.91 -2.08
CA PHE A 35 -2.55 7.83 -1.18
C PHE A 35 -3.74 8.46 -1.91
N GLN A 36 -4.94 8.22 -1.41
CA GLN A 36 -6.19 8.69 -2.02
C GLN A 36 -6.40 10.20 -1.79
N SER A 37 -5.99 10.73 -0.64
CA SER A 37 -6.12 12.16 -0.28
C SER A 37 -4.91 13.01 -0.71
N GLY A 38 -4.36 12.71 -1.89
CA GLY A 38 -2.97 13.05 -2.21
C GLY A 38 -2.66 14.51 -2.54
N ASP A 39 -3.61 15.32 -3.01
CA ASP A 39 -3.33 16.72 -3.38
C ASP A 39 -2.97 17.58 -2.14
N ASP A 40 -3.74 17.47 -1.06
CA ASP A 40 -3.49 18.22 0.17
C ASP A 40 -2.29 17.70 0.97
N GLN A 41 -1.84 16.48 0.70
CA GLN A 41 -0.79 15.80 1.46
C GLN A 41 0.47 15.51 0.64
N LYS A 42 0.57 16.07 -0.57
CA LYS A 42 1.67 15.81 -1.50
C LYS A 42 3.05 16.07 -0.89
N GLU A 43 3.22 17.19 -0.19
CA GLU A 43 4.45 17.50 0.52
C GLU A 43 4.77 16.49 1.64
N ALA A 44 3.76 16.09 2.42
CA ALA A 44 3.94 15.11 3.49
C ALA A 44 4.33 13.73 2.93
N ILE A 45 3.72 13.31 1.82
CA ILE A 45 4.05 12.07 1.11
C ILE A 45 5.50 12.12 0.59
N GLN A 46 5.91 13.23 -0.03
CA GLN A 46 7.29 13.39 -0.50
C GLN A 46 8.28 13.35 0.66
N ARG A 47 8.01 14.08 1.76
CA ARG A 47 8.87 14.06 2.96
C ARG A 47 8.98 12.66 3.56
N LEU A 48 7.91 11.88 3.58
CA LEU A 48 7.92 10.49 4.04
C LEU A 48 8.82 9.62 3.15
N ALA A 49 8.72 9.76 1.82
CA ALA A 49 9.56 9.05 0.86
C ALA A 49 11.05 9.38 1.05
N THR A 50 11.39 10.67 1.15
CA THR A 50 12.78 11.14 1.26
C THR A 50 13.41 10.81 2.60
N LYS A 51 12.71 11.06 3.73
CA LYS A 51 13.25 10.76 5.06
C LYS A 51 13.40 9.26 5.32
N GLY A 52 12.47 8.46 4.78
CA GLY A 52 12.44 7.02 5.02
C GLY A 52 13.40 6.21 4.14
N LYS A 53 14.00 6.80 3.10
CA LYS A 53 14.72 6.06 2.03
C LYS A 53 13.93 4.82 1.60
N LEU A 54 12.64 5.04 1.32
CA LEU A 54 11.71 3.98 0.99
C LEU A 54 12.00 3.45 -0.42
N GLN A 55 12.08 2.12 -0.55
CA GLN A 55 12.09 1.44 -1.85
C GLN A 55 10.68 1.31 -2.42
N VAL A 56 9.67 1.25 -1.55
CA VAL A 56 8.28 1.22 -1.99
C VAL A 56 7.88 2.58 -2.58
N PRO A 57 7.39 2.65 -3.83
CA PRO A 57 6.92 3.90 -4.41
C PRO A 57 5.63 4.36 -3.72
N LEU A 58 5.60 5.64 -3.34
CA LEU A 58 4.40 6.32 -2.89
C LEU A 58 3.79 7.07 -4.07
N VAL A 59 2.51 6.81 -4.35
CA VAL A 59 1.80 7.25 -5.55
C VAL A 59 0.59 8.07 -5.15
N ILE A 60 0.34 9.15 -5.88
CA ILE A 60 -0.88 9.94 -5.80
C ILE A 60 -1.63 9.73 -7.12
N PRO A 61 -2.89 9.24 -7.10
CA PRO A 61 -3.65 9.03 -8.33
C PRO A 61 -4.03 10.38 -8.95
N LYS A 62 -3.84 10.52 -10.26
CA LYS A 62 -4.32 11.71 -11.01
C LYS A 62 -5.84 11.80 -11.05
N GLU A 63 -6.50 10.66 -11.16
CA GLU A 63 -7.96 10.52 -11.16
C GLU A 63 -8.36 9.58 -10.01
N LEU A 64 -8.66 10.16 -8.84
CA LEU A 64 -8.99 9.37 -7.65
C LEU A 64 -10.22 8.49 -7.88
N GLN A 65 -11.31 9.07 -8.39
CA GLN A 65 -12.58 8.36 -8.58
C GLN A 65 -12.41 7.15 -9.50
N LYS A 66 -11.75 7.35 -10.64
CA LYS A 66 -11.40 6.26 -11.57
C LYS A 66 -10.56 5.16 -10.92
N THR A 67 -9.64 5.52 -10.02
CA THR A 67 -8.84 4.54 -9.27
C THR A 67 -9.72 3.74 -8.31
N VAL A 68 -10.63 4.41 -7.59
CA VAL A 68 -11.60 3.77 -6.70
C VAL A 68 -12.49 2.79 -7.46
N ASP A 69 -13.02 3.20 -8.62
CA ASP A 69 -13.89 2.36 -9.44
C ASP A 69 -13.15 1.15 -10.04
N LEU A 70 -11.94 1.37 -10.58
CA LEU A 70 -11.12 0.32 -11.18
C LEU A 70 -10.80 -0.81 -10.20
N PHE A 71 -10.45 -0.44 -8.96
CA PHE A 71 -10.09 -1.39 -7.91
C PHE A 71 -11.25 -1.76 -6.99
N LYS A 72 -12.47 -1.26 -7.26
CA LYS A 72 -13.67 -1.44 -6.42
C LYS A 72 -13.40 -1.16 -4.93
N LEU A 73 -12.68 -0.07 -4.65
CA LEU A 73 -12.25 0.27 -3.31
C LEU A 73 -13.45 0.70 -2.45
N ASN A 74 -13.43 0.34 -1.17
CA ASN A 74 -14.40 0.87 -0.22
C ASN A 74 -13.94 2.28 0.22
N PRO A 75 -14.66 3.36 -0.14
CA PRO A 75 -14.25 4.72 0.23
C PRO A 75 -14.32 4.99 1.74
N LYS A 76 -15.04 4.15 2.50
CA LYS A 76 -15.14 4.27 3.97
C LYS A 76 -13.99 3.57 4.70
N ALA A 77 -13.23 2.70 4.03
CA ALA A 77 -12.12 2.00 4.66
C ALA A 77 -10.91 2.93 4.83
N ARG A 78 -10.21 2.83 5.96
CA ARG A 78 -8.99 3.62 6.22
C ARG A 78 -7.87 3.28 5.25
N ASN A 79 -7.78 2.00 4.88
CA ASN A 79 -6.88 1.51 3.86
C ASN A 79 -7.41 0.19 3.29
N THR A 80 -6.92 -0.17 2.10
CA THR A 80 -7.20 -1.43 1.42
C THR A 80 -5.89 -2.02 0.90
N PHE A 81 -5.65 -3.29 1.18
CA PHE A 81 -4.48 -4.04 0.73
C PHE A 81 -4.89 -5.11 -0.27
N LEU A 82 -4.30 -5.06 -1.46
CA LEU A 82 -4.48 -6.05 -2.51
C LEU A 82 -3.14 -6.76 -2.76
N VAL A 83 -3.09 -8.06 -2.51
CA VAL A 83 -1.95 -8.91 -2.87
C VAL A 83 -2.32 -9.73 -4.08
N TYR A 84 -1.51 -9.69 -5.13
CA TYR A 84 -1.82 -10.25 -6.44
C TYR A 84 -0.58 -10.81 -7.14
N THR A 85 -0.77 -11.83 -8.00
CA THR A 85 0.18 -12.29 -9.01
C THR A 85 -0.44 -12.06 -10.38
N GLY A 86 0.30 -11.43 -11.31
CA GLY A 86 -0.24 -11.09 -12.62
C GLY A 86 -1.54 -10.27 -12.50
N LYS A 87 -2.66 -10.84 -12.96
CA LYS A 87 -4.00 -10.22 -12.88
C LYS A 87 -4.91 -10.80 -11.80
N LYS A 88 -4.42 -11.74 -10.97
CA LYS A 88 -5.23 -12.45 -9.96
C LYS A 88 -4.95 -11.91 -8.55
N VAL A 89 -5.99 -11.47 -7.86
CA VAL A 89 -5.92 -11.09 -6.44
C VAL A 89 -6.00 -12.36 -5.59
N HIS A 90 -5.00 -12.56 -4.73
CA HIS A 90 -4.90 -13.68 -3.79
C HIS A 90 -5.34 -13.29 -2.38
N PHE A 91 -5.23 -12.01 -2.03
CA PHE A 91 -5.61 -11.51 -0.72
C PHE A 91 -6.13 -10.08 -0.82
N ASN A 92 -7.25 -9.81 -0.16
CA ASN A 92 -7.85 -8.49 -0.03
C ASN A 92 -8.17 -8.25 1.46
N ALA A 93 -7.69 -7.15 2.02
CA ALA A 93 -8.02 -6.74 3.38
C ALA A 93 -8.25 -5.24 3.46
N VAL A 94 -9.22 -4.84 4.27
CA VAL A 94 -9.53 -3.45 4.59
C VAL A 94 -9.20 -3.16 6.05
N ASP A 95 -8.99 -1.87 6.37
CA ASP A 95 -8.77 -1.38 7.74
C ASP A 95 -7.62 -2.08 8.47
N VAL A 96 -6.56 -2.37 7.71
CA VAL A 96 -5.33 -2.97 8.22
C VAL A 96 -4.62 -1.97 9.13
N THR A 97 -4.18 -2.47 10.27
CA THR A 97 -3.40 -1.77 11.28
C THR A 97 -2.01 -2.42 11.38
N PRO A 98 -1.04 -1.76 12.00
CA PRO A 98 0.28 -2.37 12.23
C PRO A 98 0.23 -3.71 12.97
N GLN A 99 -0.82 -3.97 13.77
CA GLN A 99 -1.00 -5.18 14.57
C GLN A 99 -1.50 -6.36 13.73
N ASN A 100 -2.40 -6.13 12.77
CA ASN A 100 -2.95 -7.19 11.92
C ASN A 100 -2.26 -7.31 10.54
N PHE A 101 -1.25 -6.48 10.28
CA PHE A 101 -0.43 -6.51 9.06
C PHE A 101 0.25 -7.86 8.80
N SER A 102 0.44 -8.71 9.81
CA SER A 102 1.02 -10.04 9.65
C SER A 102 0.28 -10.91 8.62
N LYS A 103 -1.05 -10.77 8.49
CA LYS A 103 -1.84 -11.49 7.49
C LYS A 103 -1.52 -11.03 6.06
N VAL A 104 -1.40 -9.72 5.86
CA VAL A 104 -0.96 -9.13 4.57
C VAL A 104 0.45 -9.60 4.24
N ALA A 105 1.36 -9.56 5.21
CA ALA A 105 2.74 -9.99 5.03
C ALA A 105 2.83 -11.47 4.64
N ALA A 106 2.07 -12.35 5.31
CA ALA A 106 2.03 -13.77 5.00
C ALA A 106 1.54 -14.02 3.57
N ALA A 107 0.46 -13.36 3.15
CA ALA A 107 -0.03 -13.44 1.77
C ALA A 107 1.05 -12.96 0.79
N ALA A 108 1.61 -11.77 0.99
CA ALA A 108 2.64 -11.20 0.12
C ALA A 108 3.88 -12.09 -0.01
N ARG A 109 4.29 -12.76 1.08
CA ARG A 109 5.39 -13.76 1.06
C ARG A 109 5.07 -14.96 0.20
N ALA A 110 3.86 -15.52 0.33
CA ALA A 110 3.44 -16.64 -0.49
C ALA A 110 3.54 -16.28 -1.98
N VAL A 111 3.09 -15.08 -2.34
CA VAL A 111 3.13 -14.60 -3.72
C VAL A 111 4.55 -14.36 -4.23
N ALA A 112 5.43 -13.80 -3.39
CA ALA A 112 6.83 -13.54 -3.76
C ALA A 112 7.64 -14.82 -4.05
N ASN A 113 7.20 -15.96 -3.52
CA ASN A 113 7.84 -17.27 -3.73
C ASN A 113 7.24 -18.05 -4.92
N THR A 114 6.20 -17.54 -5.56
CA THR A 114 5.50 -18.23 -6.68
C THR A 114 6.00 -17.77 -8.05
N ASP A 115 7.09 -16.99 -8.11
CA ASP A 115 7.67 -16.40 -9.33
C ASP A 115 9.10 -16.92 -9.62
#